data_AF-A0A960QFR0-F1
#
_entry.id   AF-A0A960QFR0-F1
#
_cell.length_a   1.000
_cell.length_b   1.000
_cell.length_c   1.000
_cell.angle_alpha   90.00
_cell.angle_beta   90.00
_cell.angle_gamma   90.00
#
_symmetry.space_group_name_H-M   'P 1'
#
loop_
_entity.id
_entity.type
_entity.pdbx_description
1 polymer ?
#
loop_
_entity_poly.entity_id
_entity_poly.type
_entity_poly.pdbx_seq_one_letter_code
_entity_poly.pdbx_strand_id
1 'polypeptide(L)'
;IEHTGMTYEEKGRGIFGLNGKNVMLDPEGALWQLSEHEPVKVDVSQWNDYTIIARGNHLIHMINGRVTSELIDHHEKGRALEGLLAIQLHQGNANRVEIKELRLKPLSDGKILAFNPADLPAGAKKIERPRTSHPQGTGPVIKK
;
A
#
# COMPACT_ATOMS: atom_id res chain seq x y z
N ILE A 1 11.22 -7.68 1.31
CA ILE A 1 11.18 -6.23 1.60
C ILE A 1 10.21 -5.50 0.67
N GLU A 2 10.24 -5.75 -0.64
CA GLU A 2 9.39 -5.08 -1.65
C GLU A 2 7.89 -5.08 -1.27
N HIS A 3 7.39 -6.24 -0.81
CA HIS A 3 5.98 -6.43 -0.44
C HIS A 3 5.55 -5.86 0.91
N THR A 4 6.51 -5.61 1.80
CA THR A 4 6.22 -5.30 3.20
C THR A 4 5.64 -3.90 3.30
N GLY A 5 4.37 -3.77 3.69
CA GLY A 5 3.72 -2.46 3.80
C GLY A 5 3.29 -1.84 2.46
N MET A 6 3.20 -2.64 1.39
CA MET A 6 2.75 -2.18 0.08
C MET A 6 1.25 -1.88 0.05
N THR A 7 0.81 -1.11 -0.95
CA THR A 7 -0.61 -0.86 -1.24
C THR A 7 -0.96 -1.43 -2.61
N TYR A 8 -1.97 -2.29 -2.66
CA TYR A 8 -2.42 -2.95 -3.89
C TYR A 8 -3.90 -3.31 -3.81
N GLU A 9 -4.49 -3.55 -4.97
CA GLU A 9 -5.84 -4.07 -5.11
C GLU A 9 -5.79 -5.50 -5.68
N GLU A 10 -6.12 -6.48 -4.83
CA GLU A 10 -6.12 -7.89 -5.20
C GLU A 10 -7.23 -8.19 -6.22
N LYS A 11 -6.91 -8.93 -7.29
CA LYS A 11 -7.81 -9.27 -8.42
C LYS A 11 -8.39 -8.09 -9.21
N GLY A 12 -8.07 -6.86 -8.82
CA GLY A 12 -8.51 -5.65 -9.51
C GLY A 12 -7.35 -4.94 -10.21
N ARG A 13 -7.11 -3.69 -9.81
CA ARG A 13 -6.14 -2.79 -10.47
C ARG A 13 -4.68 -3.16 -10.20
N GLY A 14 -4.38 -4.08 -9.28
CA GLY A 14 -3.03 -4.61 -9.04
C GLY A 14 -2.21 -3.78 -8.05
N ILE A 15 -0.88 -3.87 -8.14
CA ILE A 15 0.03 -3.15 -7.23
C ILE A 15 0.05 -1.67 -7.58
N PHE A 16 -0.08 -0.81 -6.55
CA PHE A 16 0.06 0.63 -6.69
C PHE A 16 1.43 1.09 -6.19
N GLY A 17 1.71 0.90 -4.89
CA GLY A 17 2.92 1.38 -4.24
C GLY A 17 3.63 0.26 -3.51
N LEU A 18 4.87 -0.03 -3.94
CA LEU A 18 5.78 -0.89 -3.18
C LEU A 18 6.32 -0.16 -1.94
N ASN A 19 6.94 -0.89 -1.02
CA ASN A 19 7.63 -0.28 0.12
C ASN A 19 8.68 0.75 -0.36
N GLY A 20 8.60 1.97 0.16
CA GLY A 20 9.46 3.09 -0.24
C GLY A 20 8.86 3.99 -1.32
N LYS A 21 7.62 3.75 -1.76
CA LYS A 21 7.01 4.47 -2.90
C LYS A 21 5.76 5.23 -2.47
N ASN A 22 5.74 6.51 -2.83
CA ASN A 22 4.55 7.35 -2.76
C ASN A 22 4.00 7.50 -4.18
N VAL A 23 2.72 7.20 -4.33
CA VAL A 23 2.08 7.06 -5.64
C VAL A 23 0.73 7.74 -5.67
N MET A 24 0.23 7.96 -6.88
CA MET A 24 -1.10 8.50 -7.14
C MET A 24 -1.69 7.85 -8.38
N LEU A 25 -3.00 7.63 -8.38
CA LEU A 25 -3.76 7.35 -9.60
C LEU A 25 -4.40 8.65 -10.08
N ASP A 26 -4.22 8.99 -11.36
CA ASP A 26 -4.93 10.10 -11.99
C ASP A 26 -6.41 9.75 -12.26
N PRO A 27 -7.28 10.70 -12.64
CA PRO A 27 -8.70 10.44 -12.89
C PRO A 27 -8.95 9.38 -13.97
N GLU A 28 -8.00 9.17 -14.87
CA GLU A 28 -8.03 8.15 -15.92
C GLU A 28 -7.51 6.78 -15.41
N GLY A 29 -7.10 6.67 -14.15
CA GLY A 29 -6.63 5.43 -13.53
C GLY A 29 -5.18 5.09 -13.83
N ALA A 30 -4.41 6.05 -14.31
CA ALA A 30 -3.01 5.84 -14.61
C ALA A 30 -2.13 6.14 -13.40
N LEU A 31 -1.10 5.32 -13.20
CA LEU A 31 -0.26 5.35 -12.00
C LEU A 31 0.92 6.30 -12.16
N TRP A 32 1.11 7.14 -11.14
CA TRP A 32 2.21 8.09 -11.02
C TRP A 32 3.03 7.76 -9.77
N GLN A 33 4.36 7.71 -9.91
CA GLN A 33 5.27 7.76 -8.77
C GLN A 33 5.54 9.23 -8.46
N LEU A 34 5.15 9.68 -7.26
CA LEU A 34 5.33 11.06 -6.80
C LEU A 34 6.71 11.26 -6.18
N SER A 35 7.14 10.30 -5.37
CA SER A 35 8.45 10.31 -4.72
C SER A 35 8.86 8.89 -4.32
N GLU A 36 10.11 8.77 -3.90
CA GLU A 36 10.71 7.52 -3.44
C GLU A 36 11.61 7.79 -2.24
N HIS A 37 11.64 6.83 -1.32
CA HIS A 37 12.51 6.84 -0.16
C HIS A 37 13.01 5.44 0.17
N GLU A 38 13.97 5.36 1.09
CA GLU A 38 14.49 4.07 1.57
C GLU A 38 13.36 3.19 2.11
N PRO A 39 13.22 1.94 1.62
CA PRO A 39 12.21 1.02 2.11
C PRO A 39 12.39 0.73 3.60
N VAL A 40 11.27 0.58 4.31
CA VAL A 40 11.30 0.22 5.73
C VAL A 40 11.63 -1.26 5.86
N LYS A 41 12.82 -1.54 6.42
CA LYS A 41 13.28 -2.88 6.76
C LYS A 41 12.76 -3.27 8.14
N VAL A 42 12.12 -4.44 8.24
CA VAL A 42 11.68 -5.02 9.50
C VAL A 42 11.95 -6.52 9.53
N ASP A 43 12.12 -7.06 10.74
CA ASP A 43 12.12 -8.49 10.97
C ASP A 43 10.68 -8.96 11.16
N VAL A 44 10.14 -9.63 10.16
CA VAL A 44 8.76 -10.15 10.17
C VAL A 44 8.55 -11.34 11.13
N SER A 45 9.62 -11.85 11.74
CA SER A 45 9.52 -12.86 12.82
C SER A 45 9.30 -12.24 14.20
N GLN A 46 9.40 -10.91 14.32
CA GLN A 46 9.14 -10.16 15.54
C GLN A 46 7.80 -9.43 15.47
N TRP A 47 7.33 -8.96 16.64
CA TRP A 47 6.18 -8.05 16.69
C TRP A 47 6.54 -6.73 16.02
N ASN A 48 5.68 -6.29 15.09
CA ASN A 48 5.78 -5.01 14.42
C ASN A 48 4.42 -4.31 14.47
N ASP A 49 4.42 -3.00 14.66
CA ASP A 49 3.21 -2.20 14.62
C ASP A 49 2.88 -1.88 13.16
N TYR A 50 1.70 -2.28 12.71
CA TYR A 50 1.19 -1.96 11.39
C TYR A 50 0.06 -0.94 11.50
N THR A 51 0.21 0.20 10.85
CA THR A 51 -0.82 1.27 10.86
C THR A 51 -1.28 1.55 9.44
N ILE A 52 -2.61 1.59 9.26
CA ILE A 52 -3.25 2.06 8.03
C ILE A 52 -4.03 3.31 8.38
N ILE A 53 -3.77 4.39 7.65
CA ILE A 53 -4.58 5.61 7.70
C ILE A 53 -5.30 5.70 6.37
N ALA A 54 -6.62 5.54 6.38
CA ALA A 54 -7.49 5.75 5.23
C ALA A 54 -8.39 6.95 5.53
N ARG A 55 -8.23 8.04 4.76
CA ARG A 55 -9.01 9.27 4.96
C ARG A 55 -9.34 9.90 3.61
N GLY A 56 -10.60 9.79 3.19
CA GLY A 56 -11.00 10.18 1.84
C GLY A 56 -10.33 9.28 0.81
N ASN A 57 -9.77 9.87 -0.26
CA ASN A 57 -9.01 9.14 -1.27
C ASN A 57 -7.50 9.06 -0.98
N HIS A 58 -7.08 9.30 0.27
CA HIS A 58 -5.69 9.24 0.70
C HIS A 58 -5.47 8.08 1.67
N LEU A 59 -4.55 7.17 1.30
CA LEU A 59 -4.18 5.99 2.06
C LEU A 59 -2.69 6.04 2.40
N ILE A 60 -2.36 5.81 3.67
CA ILE A 60 -0.99 5.71 4.16
C ILE A 60 -0.83 4.39 4.89
N HIS A 61 0.15 3.59 4.47
CA HIS A 61 0.61 2.41 5.18
C HIS A 61 1.90 2.73 5.93
N MET A 62 1.99 2.25 7.17
CA MET A 62 3.15 2.46 8.02
C MET A 62 3.50 1.18 8.78
N ILE A 63 4.80 1.00 9.02
CA ILE A 63 5.32 -0.05 9.90
C ILE A 63 6.26 0.58 10.93
N ASN A 64 6.05 0.27 12.21
CA ASN A 64 6.82 0.82 13.33
C ASN A 64 6.93 2.35 13.28
N GLY A 65 5.82 3.03 12.95
CA GLY A 65 5.74 4.48 12.86
C GLY A 65 6.38 5.11 11.62
N ARG A 66 6.89 4.32 10.65
CA ARG A 66 7.51 4.81 9.43
C ARG A 66 6.63 4.52 8.22
N VAL A 67 6.42 5.51 7.36
CA VAL A 67 5.65 5.35 6.12
C VAL A 67 6.34 4.33 5.21
N THR A 68 5.57 3.37 4.71
CA THR A 68 6.02 2.36 3.75
C THR A 68 5.44 2.62 2.37
N SER A 69 4.18 3.05 2.29
CA SER A 69 3.56 3.42 1.03
C SER A 69 2.46 4.46 1.28
N GLU A 70 2.37 5.43 0.37
CA GLU A 70 1.36 6.46 0.35
C GLU A 70 0.67 6.43 -1.01
N LEU A 71 -0.66 6.47 -1.02
CA LEU A 71 -1.49 6.45 -2.23
C LEU A 71 -2.55 7.53 -2.17
N ILE A 72 -2.60 8.36 -3.21
CA ILE A 72 -3.74 9.24 -3.49
C ILE A 72 -4.50 8.70 -4.71
N ASP A 73 -5.75 8.25 -4.52
CA ASP A 73 -6.55 7.60 -5.57
C ASP A 73 -7.57 8.57 -6.19
N HIS A 74 -7.19 9.30 -7.24
CA HIS A 74 -8.14 10.18 -7.95
C HIS A 74 -9.03 9.42 -8.95
N HIS A 75 -8.83 8.11 -9.15
CA HIS A 75 -9.60 7.32 -10.11
C HIS A 75 -10.99 6.96 -9.55
N GLU A 76 -11.91 7.92 -9.57
CA GLU A 76 -13.24 7.82 -8.96
C GLU A 76 -14.04 6.59 -9.38
N LYS A 77 -13.97 6.23 -10.67
CA LYS A 77 -14.68 5.06 -11.19
C LYS A 77 -14.14 3.73 -10.68
N GLY A 78 -12.88 3.69 -10.26
CA GLY A 78 -12.20 2.47 -9.82
C GLY A 78 -11.96 2.38 -8.33
N ARG A 79 -12.00 3.49 -7.59
CA ARG A 79 -11.71 3.53 -6.15
C ARG A 79 -12.90 3.08 -5.31
N ALA A 80 -12.61 2.56 -4.12
CA ALA A 80 -13.59 2.36 -3.06
C ALA A 80 -13.28 3.33 -1.90
N LEU A 81 -14.32 3.98 -1.36
CA LEU A 81 -14.21 4.88 -0.20
C LEU A 81 -14.66 4.20 1.11
N GLU A 82 -15.36 3.08 1.01
CA GLU A 82 -15.84 2.29 2.13
C GLU A 82 -15.74 0.80 1.82
N GLY A 83 -15.77 -0.03 2.86
CA GLY A 83 -15.69 -1.47 2.72
C GLY A 83 -15.53 -2.17 4.07
N LEU A 84 -15.32 -3.49 4.01
CA LEU A 84 -15.07 -4.31 5.18
C LEU A 84 -13.57 -4.37 5.49
N LEU A 85 -13.23 -4.42 6.78
CA LEU A 85 -11.88 -4.74 7.24
C LEU A 85 -11.75 -6.25 7.41
N ALA A 86 -10.76 -6.85 6.75
CA ALA A 86 -10.45 -8.26 6.86
C ALA A 86 -8.94 -8.48 6.91
N ILE A 87 -8.54 -9.61 7.50
CA ILE A 87 -7.16 -10.08 7.50
C ILE A 87 -7.07 -11.24 6.51
N GLN A 88 -6.20 -11.10 5.51
CA GLN A 88 -5.94 -12.15 4.55
C GLN A 88 -4.70 -12.95 4.95
N LEU A 89 -4.80 -14.27 4.90
CA LEU A 89 -3.65 -15.17 4.89
C LEU A 89 -3.39 -15.60 3.44
N HIS A 90 -2.25 -15.20 2.87
CA HIS A 90 -1.95 -15.48 1.46
C HIS A 90 -1.74 -16.99 1.23
N GLN A 91 -2.33 -17.51 0.15
CA GLN A 91 -2.15 -18.90 -0.28
C GLN A 91 -0.74 -19.12 -0.85
N GLY A 92 -0.09 -20.23 -0.51
CA GLY A 92 1.23 -20.57 -1.06
C GLY A 92 1.98 -21.48 -0.10
N ASN A 93 3.29 -21.28 0.02
CA ASN A 93 4.11 -21.93 1.05
C ASN A 93 3.45 -21.83 2.44
N ALA A 94 3.56 -22.90 3.22
CA ALA A 94 3.04 -22.95 4.58
C ALA A 94 3.56 -21.75 5.39
N ASN A 95 2.64 -20.96 5.93
CA ASN A 95 2.94 -19.73 6.63
C ASN A 95 2.05 -19.56 7.85
N ARG A 96 2.52 -18.76 8.81
CA ARG A 96 1.84 -18.45 10.07
C ARG A 96 1.84 -16.94 10.25
N VAL A 97 0.69 -16.40 10.64
CA VAL A 97 0.51 -14.98 10.97
C VAL A 97 -0.06 -14.89 12.39
N GLU A 98 0.53 -14.04 13.21
CA GLU A 98 0.07 -13.75 14.57
C GLU A 98 -0.31 -12.28 14.66
N ILE A 99 -1.48 -12.00 15.24
CA ILE A 99 -2.03 -10.64 15.34
C ILE A 99 -2.50 -10.44 16.78
N LYS A 100 -2.15 -9.28 17.34
CA LYS A 100 -2.61 -8.82 18.66
C LYS A 100 -2.89 -7.33 18.60
N GLU A 101 -3.66 -6.82 19.56
CA GLU A 101 -3.94 -5.39 19.72
C GLU A 101 -4.58 -4.73 18.47
N LEU A 102 -5.49 -5.43 17.79
CA LEU A 102 -6.22 -4.87 16.66
C LEU A 102 -7.17 -3.77 17.15
N ARG A 103 -6.92 -2.53 16.71
CA ARG A 103 -7.69 -1.34 17.10
C ARG A 103 -8.20 -0.64 15.85
N LEU A 104 -9.42 -0.12 15.92
CA LEU A 104 -10.02 0.71 14.89
C LEU A 104 -10.41 2.05 15.49
N LYS A 105 -9.96 3.14 14.87
CA LYS A 105 -10.40 4.49 15.20
C LYS A 105 -11.13 5.08 14.00
N PRO A 106 -12.46 5.22 14.04
CA PRO A 106 -13.19 5.98 13.04
C PRO A 106 -12.66 7.42 13.00
N LEU A 107 -12.35 7.90 11.80
CA LEU A 107 -11.99 9.29 11.57
C LEU A 107 -13.25 10.02 11.09
N SER A 108 -13.34 11.32 11.39
CA SER A 108 -14.31 12.19 10.72
C SER A 108 -14.06 12.16 9.20
N ASP A 109 -15.12 12.30 8.41
CA ASP A 109 -15.07 12.33 6.95
C ASP A 109 -13.89 13.16 6.43
N GLY A 110 -13.08 12.50 5.60
CA GLY A 110 -11.95 13.12 4.92
C GLY A 110 -12.44 13.90 3.70
N LYS A 111 -11.83 15.06 3.44
CA LYS A 111 -12.00 15.71 2.14
C LYS A 111 -11.44 14.80 1.05
N ILE A 112 -12.16 14.70 -0.07
CA ILE A 112 -11.60 14.12 -1.29
C ILE A 112 -10.58 15.12 -1.84
N LEU A 113 -9.32 14.70 -1.95
CA LEU A 113 -8.27 15.49 -2.56
C LEU A 113 -8.57 15.61 -4.05
N ALA A 114 -8.70 16.84 -4.53
CA ALA A 114 -8.90 17.12 -5.95
C ALA A 114 -7.61 16.85 -6.71
N PHE A 115 -7.72 16.31 -7.92
CA PHE A 115 -6.57 16.18 -8.80
C PHE A 115 -6.26 17.54 -9.43
N ASN A 116 -5.00 17.95 -9.35
CA ASN A 116 -4.50 19.14 -10.02
C ASN A 116 -3.11 18.84 -10.60
N PRO A 117 -2.95 18.80 -11.94
CA PRO A 117 -1.66 18.55 -12.57
C PRO A 117 -0.55 19.52 -12.15
N ALA A 118 -0.89 20.76 -11.77
CA ALA A 118 0.08 21.75 -11.33
C ALA A 118 0.71 21.44 -9.96
N ASP A 119 0.06 20.58 -9.16
CA ASP A 119 0.54 20.20 -7.82
C ASP A 119 1.47 18.97 -7.86
N LEU A 120 1.71 18.40 -9.04
CA LEU A 120 2.64 17.30 -9.21
C LEU A 120 4.07 17.75 -8.85
N PRO A 121 4.80 16.99 -8.01
CA PRO A 121 6.19 17.31 -7.72
C PRO A 121 7.05 17.21 -8.99
N ALA A 122 8.12 17.99 -9.07
CA ALA A 122 8.97 18.06 -10.27
C ALA A 122 9.56 16.71 -10.71
N GLY A 123 9.71 15.76 -9.78
CA GLY A 123 10.18 14.39 -10.06
C GLY A 123 9.07 13.37 -10.34
N ALA A 124 7.81 13.80 -10.37
CA ALA A 124 6.69 12.90 -10.63
C ALA A 124 6.78 12.30 -12.02
N LYS A 125 6.57 10.99 -12.11
CA LYS A 125 6.58 10.28 -13.39
C LYS A 125 5.47 9.27 -13.47
N LYS A 126 4.86 9.19 -14.65
CA LYS A 126 3.92 8.12 -15.00
C LYS A 126 4.71 6.81 -15.08
N ILE A 127 4.21 5.77 -14.43
CA ILE A 127 4.85 4.46 -14.38
C ILE A 127 3.87 3.38 -14.83
N GLU A 128 4.42 2.31 -15.40
CA GLU A 128 3.65 1.06 -15.51
C GLU A 128 3.42 0.48 -14.12
N ARG A 129 2.41 -0.39 -14.02
CA ARG A 129 2.10 -1.09 -12.78
C ARG A 129 3.34 -1.88 -12.32
N PRO A 130 3.78 -1.73 -11.07
CA PRO A 130 4.91 -2.46 -10.55
C PRO A 130 4.71 -3.97 -10.67
N ARG A 131 5.78 -4.68 -11.03
CA ARG A 131 5.88 -6.13 -10.91
C ARG A 131 6.93 -6.44 -9.86
N THR A 132 6.67 -7.47 -9.07
CA THR A 132 7.62 -7.90 -8.04
C THR A 132 8.55 -8.96 -8.61
N SER A 133 9.84 -8.84 -8.33
CA SER A 133 10.84 -9.82 -8.77
C SER A 133 10.70 -11.16 -8.05
N HIS A 134 10.04 -11.16 -6.88
CA HIS A 134 9.83 -12.33 -6.02
C HIS A 134 8.33 -12.54 -5.77
N PRO A 135 7.63 -13.42 -6.49
CA PRO A 135 6.20 -13.63 -6.30
C PRO A 135 5.90 -14.17 -4.88
N GLN A 136 4.88 -13.62 -4.23
CA GLN A 136 4.51 -14.00 -2.87
C GLN A 136 4.11 -15.48 -2.80
N GLY A 137 4.55 -16.16 -1.74
CA GLY A 137 4.15 -17.55 -1.47
C GLY A 137 4.77 -18.59 -2.41
N THR A 138 5.69 -18.21 -3.30
CA THR A 138 6.40 -19.12 -4.23
C THR A 138 7.91 -19.18 -3.91
N GLY A 139 8.56 -20.29 -4.29
CA GLY A 139 10.00 -20.51 -4.07
C GLY A 139 10.32 -21.47 -2.91
N PRO A 140 11.59 -21.86 -2.75
CA PRO A 140 11.99 -22.85 -1.75
C PRO A 140 11.72 -22.34 -0.32
N VAL A 141 11.09 -23.19 0.50
CA VAL A 141 10.91 -22.92 1.93
C VAL A 141 12.28 -23.00 2.59
N ILE A 142 12.86 -21.85 2.91
CA ILE A 142 14.09 -21.79 3.70
C ILE A 142 13.72 -22.17 5.12
N LYS A 143 14.05 -23.40 5.54
CA LYS A 143 14.00 -23.80 6.95
C LYS A 143 15.04 -22.96 7.69
N LYS A 144 14.57 -22.07 8.57
CA LYS A 144 15.41 -21.47 9.61
C LYS A 144 15.61 -22.47 10.73
#